data_AF-A0A4V1AEF4-F1
#
_entry.id   AF-A0A4V1AEF4-F1
#
_cell.length_a   1.000
_cell.length_b   1.000
_cell.length_c   1.000
_cell.angle_alpha   90.00
_cell.angle_beta   90.00
_cell.angle_gamma   90.00
#
_symmetry.space_group_name_H-M   'P 1'
#
loop_
_entity.id
_entity.type
_entity.pdbx_description
1 polymer ?
#
loop_
_entity_poly.entity_id
_entity_poly.type
_entity_poly.pdbx_seq_one_letter_code
_entity_poly.pdbx_strand_id
1 'polypeptide(L)'
;MASPHKLFYKGTDSDFVVFIEDPEVLAKYKAGDTTLPLIDVVSIYKIFVNRQGGVEGVLDEASKEEIQNEFGNKANVDSAIKIILEKGEDKQGAGRFASPSLN
;
A
#
# COMPACT_ATOMS: atom_id res chain seq x y z
N MET A 1 -0.34 -19.46 8.42
CA MET A 1 0.65 -18.43 8.77
C MET A 1 0.29 -17.19 7.99
N ALA A 2 -0.19 -16.13 8.64
CA ALA A 2 -0.51 -14.88 7.96
C ALA A 2 0.80 -14.18 7.61
N SER A 3 1.12 -14.14 6.32
CA SER A 3 2.24 -13.33 5.82
C SER A 3 1.73 -11.90 5.68
N PRO A 4 2.42 -10.89 6.24
CA PRO A 4 1.99 -9.50 6.09
C PRO A 4 1.92 -9.14 4.61
N HIS A 5 0.78 -8.58 4.20
CA HIS A 5 0.53 -8.17 2.83
C HIS A 5 1.17 -6.81 2.58
N LYS A 6 1.98 -6.73 1.53
CA LYS A 6 2.64 -5.48 1.14
C LYS A 6 1.88 -4.90 -0.05
N LEU A 7 1.27 -3.74 0.16
CA LEU A 7 0.73 -2.95 -0.92
C LEU A 7 1.82 -2.04 -1.47
N PHE A 8 2.09 -2.18 -2.75
CA PHE A 8 3.02 -1.32 -3.48
C PHE A 8 2.23 -0.29 -4.26
N TYR A 9 2.62 0.97 -4.10
CA TYR A 9 2.13 2.09 -4.90
C TYR A 9 3.30 2.69 -5.64
N LYS A 10 3.25 2.57 -6.97
CA LYS A 10 4.24 3.17 -7.84
C LYS A 10 3.93 4.66 -7.99
N GLY A 11 4.73 5.48 -7.33
CA GLY A 11 4.68 6.93 -7.46
C GLY A 11 5.35 7.42 -8.75
N THR A 12 5.49 8.73 -8.87
CA THR A 12 6.14 9.38 -10.01
C THR A 12 7.66 9.32 -9.89
N ASP A 13 8.17 9.72 -8.74
CA ASP A 13 9.60 9.73 -8.43
C ASP A 13 10.00 8.52 -7.56
N SER A 14 9.14 8.17 -6.60
CA SER A 14 9.44 7.17 -5.58
C SER A 14 8.33 6.14 -5.41
N ASP A 15 8.72 4.89 -5.12
CA ASP A 15 7.79 3.80 -4.84
C ASP A 15 7.43 3.76 -3.36
N PHE A 16 6.14 3.77 -3.05
CA PHE A 16 5.63 3.70 -1.69
C PHE A 16 5.11 2.31 -1.38
N VAL A 17 5.27 1.91 -0.12
CA VAL A 17 4.84 0.62 0.39
C VAL A 17 4.12 0.81 1.71
N VAL A 18 2.97 0.14 1.85
CA VAL A 18 2.25 0.01 3.12
C VAL A 18 2.03 -1.45 3.43
N PHE A 19 2.01 -1.77 4.72
CA PHE A 19 1.77 -3.11 5.21
C PHE A 19 0.33 -3.20 5.67
N ILE A 20 -0.43 -4.11 5.09
CA ILE A 20 -1.78 -4.43 5.53
C ILE A 20 -1.80 -5.75 6.27
N GLU A 21 -2.70 -5.83 7.23
CA GLU A 21 -2.88 -7.05 8.02
C GLU A 21 -3.59 -8.11 7.19
N ASP A 22 -4.66 -7.71 6.50
CA ASP A 22 -5.49 -8.63 5.73
C ASP A 22 -6.06 -7.99 4.43
N PRO A 23 -5.93 -8.64 3.27
CA PRO A 23 -6.43 -8.13 1.99
C PRO A 23 -7.96 -8.19 1.87
N GLU A 24 -8.64 -9.05 2.64
CA GLU A 24 -10.11 -9.10 2.68
C GLU A 24 -10.65 -7.86 3.39
N VAL A 25 -9.96 -7.40 4.44
CA VAL A 25 -10.27 -6.13 5.13
C VAL A 25 -10.07 -4.96 4.17
N LEU A 26 -8.97 -4.97 3.39
CA LEU A 26 -8.76 -3.98 2.33
C LEU A 26 -9.89 -4.02 1.28
N ALA A 27 -10.33 -5.20 0.86
CA ALA A 27 -11.41 -5.33 -0.13
C ALA A 27 -12.73 -4.72 0.36
N LYS A 28 -13.07 -4.93 1.65
CA LYS A 28 -14.22 -4.28 2.29
C LYS A 28 -14.05 -2.76 2.38
N TYR A 29 -12.86 -2.31 2.77
CA TYR A 29 -12.53 -0.89 2.82
C TYR A 29 -12.68 -0.23 1.43
N LYS A 30 -12.15 -0.87 0.37
CA LYS A 30 -12.30 -0.44 -1.04
C LYS A 30 -13.76 -0.43 -1.50
N ALA A 31 -14.59 -1.35 -0.97
CA ALA A 31 -16.02 -1.38 -1.27
C ALA A 31 -16.81 -0.22 -0.61
N GLY A 32 -16.15 0.62 0.20
CA GLY A 32 -16.75 1.78 0.87
C GLY A 32 -17.01 1.55 2.36
N ASP A 33 -16.58 0.43 2.92
CA ASP A 33 -16.71 0.13 4.35
C ASP A 33 -15.68 0.93 5.15
N THR A 34 -16.02 2.20 5.40
CA THR A 34 -15.22 3.16 6.19
C THR A 34 -15.49 3.04 7.69
N THR A 35 -16.18 1.98 8.12
CA THR A 35 -16.42 1.69 9.54
C THR A 35 -15.15 1.24 10.26
N LEU A 36 -14.18 0.71 9.50
CA LEU A 36 -12.90 0.25 10.00
C LEU A 36 -11.88 1.41 9.95
N PRO A 37 -11.25 1.76 11.08
CA PRO A 37 -10.22 2.77 11.08
C PRO A 37 -8.99 2.22 10.35
N LEU A 38 -8.27 3.08 9.64
CA LEU A 38 -7.10 2.68 8.84
C LEU A 38 -6.07 1.88 9.65
N ILE A 39 -5.89 2.21 10.93
CA ILE A 39 -5.01 1.52 11.89
C ILE A 39 -5.35 0.03 12.07
N ASP A 40 -6.60 -0.37 11.82
CA ASP A 40 -7.10 -1.75 11.92
C ASP A 40 -6.91 -2.49 10.58
N VAL A 41 -6.82 -1.73 9.48
CA VAL A 41 -6.55 -2.26 8.14
C VAL A 41 -5.06 -2.45 7.90
N VAL A 42 -4.24 -1.48 8.33
CA VAL A 42 -2.78 -1.49 8.16
C VAL A 42 -2.10 -2.10 9.37
N SER A 43 -1.14 -2.99 9.16
CA SER A 43 -0.33 -3.52 10.27
C SER A 43 0.58 -2.45 10.87
N ILE A 44 1.01 -1.47 10.06
CA ILE A 44 1.87 -0.38 10.49
C ILE A 44 1.32 0.94 9.94
N TYR A 45 1.00 1.88 10.82
CA TYR A 45 0.51 3.22 10.47
C TYR A 45 1.62 4.16 9.98
N LYS A 46 2.41 3.68 9.02
CA LYS A 46 3.53 4.40 8.44
C LYS A 46 3.62 4.07 6.96
N ILE A 47 4.01 5.08 6.19
CA ILE A 47 4.29 4.92 4.77
C ILE A 47 5.78 4.68 4.64
N PHE A 48 6.12 3.60 3.96
CA PHE A 48 7.49 3.31 3.62
C PHE A 48 7.76 3.70 2.19
N VAL A 49 8.97 4.15 1.91
CA VAL A 49 9.46 4.46 0.57
C VAL A 49 10.64 3.55 0.27
N ASN A 50 10.67 2.99 -0.93
CA ASN A 50 11.77 2.15 -1.36
C ASN A 50 12.88 3.00 -1.98
N ARG A 51 13.95 3.29 -1.21
CA ARG A 51 15.07 4.11 -1.70
C ARG A 51 16.06 3.32 -2.53
N GLN A 52 16.11 2.00 -2.37
CA GLN A 52 16.99 1.11 -3.12
C GLN A 52 16.12 0.12 -3.90
N GLY A 53 15.96 0.37 -5.20
CA GLY A 53 15.07 -0.40 -6.07
C GLY A 53 15.20 -1.92 -5.87
N GLY A 54 14.06 -2.57 -5.62
CA GLY A 54 13.97 -4.02 -5.40
C GLY A 54 12.88 -4.41 -4.40
N VAL A 55 12.35 -5.63 -4.50
CA VAL A 55 11.27 -6.14 -3.62
C VAL A 55 11.78 -6.42 -2.19
N GLU A 56 13.11 -6.53 -2.05
CA GLU A 56 13.86 -6.77 -0.80
C GLU A 56 14.74 -5.57 -0.40
N GLY A 57 14.58 -4.42 -1.08
CA GLY A 57 15.30 -3.19 -0.76
C GLY A 57 14.97 -2.67 0.64
N VAL A 58 15.84 -1.81 1.18
CA VAL A 58 15.59 -1.15 2.46
C VAL A 58 14.40 -0.20 2.29
N LEU A 59 13.33 -0.52 3.00
CA LEU A 59 12.16 0.33 3.13
C LEU A 59 12.45 1.36 4.22
N ASP A 60 12.55 2.63 3.82
CA ASP A 60 12.73 3.75 4.73
C ASP A 60 11.38 4.40 5.04
N GLU A 61 11.28 5.07 6.18
CA GLU A 61 10.10 5.90 6.48
C GLU A 61 10.03 7.08 5.50
N ALA A 62 8.88 7.25 4.86
CA ALA A 62 8.64 8.39 3.99
C ALA A 62 8.54 9.67 4.81
N SER A 63 9.31 10.69 4.43
CA SER A 63 9.22 12.00 5.07
C SER A 63 7.94 12.72 4.65
N LYS A 64 7.49 13.68 5.47
CA LYS A 64 6.29 14.47 5.16
C LYS A 64 6.41 15.18 3.80
N GLU A 65 7.59 15.69 3.48
CA GLU A 65 7.88 16.35 2.21
C GLU A 65 7.71 15.38 1.02
N GLU A 66 8.23 14.16 1.12
CA GLU A 66 8.09 13.12 0.08
C GLU A 66 6.62 12.78 -0.18
N ILE A 67 5.85 12.60 0.90
CA ILE A 67 4.41 12.35 0.81
C ILE A 67 3.70 13.54 0.13
N GLN A 68 4.08 14.77 0.48
CA GLN A 68 3.49 15.98 -0.11
C GLN A 68 3.90 16.18 -1.57
N ASN A 69 5.11 15.80 -1.96
CA ASN A 69 5.57 15.86 -3.34
C ASN A 69 4.81 14.86 -4.23
N GLU A 70 4.53 13.67 -3.71
CA GLU A 70 3.92 12.58 -4.48
C GLU A 70 2.39 12.57 -4.44
N PHE A 71 1.80 12.76 -3.26
CA PHE A 71 0.35 12.76 -3.06
C PHE A 71 -0.26 14.18 -3.04
N GLY A 72 0.59 15.22 -3.09
CA GLY A 72 0.21 16.63 -3.17
C GLY A 72 0.43 17.42 -1.86
N ASN A 73 0.57 18.74 -1.96
CA ASN A 73 1.01 19.60 -0.85
C ASN A 73 0.15 19.55 0.44
N LYS A 74 -1.10 19.07 0.34
CA LYS A 74 -2.01 18.91 1.49
C LYS A 74 -2.13 17.46 1.96
N ALA A 75 -1.43 16.54 1.31
CA ALA A 75 -1.41 15.14 1.69
C ALA A 75 -0.68 14.97 3.02
N ASN A 76 -1.22 14.07 3.84
CA ASN A 76 -0.61 13.60 5.07
C ASN A 76 -0.56 12.07 5.02
N VAL A 77 0.04 11.47 6.04
CA VAL A 77 0.13 10.01 6.20
C VAL A 77 -1.25 9.34 6.01
N ASP A 78 -2.29 9.88 6.63
CA ASP A 78 -3.68 9.43 6.46
C ASP A 78 -4.12 9.39 4.99
N SER A 79 -4.05 10.53 4.29
CA SER A 79 -4.53 10.65 2.91
C SER A 79 -3.72 9.79 1.95
N ALA A 80 -2.40 9.71 2.16
CA ALA A 80 -1.53 8.89 1.34
C ALA A 80 -1.76 7.40 1.58
N ILE A 81 -1.96 6.94 2.83
CA ILE A 81 -2.38 5.57 3.11
C ILE A 81 -3.70 5.26 2.38
N LYS A 82 -4.70 6.14 2.44
CA LYS A 82 -5.97 5.92 1.71
C LYS A 82 -5.75 5.75 0.21
N ILE A 83 -4.96 6.63 -0.40
CA ILE A 83 -4.64 6.56 -1.83
C ILE A 83 -3.90 5.26 -2.15
N ILE A 84 -2.93 4.86 -1.33
CA ILE A 84 -2.20 3.61 -1.51
C ILE A 84 -3.13 2.41 -1.32
N LEU A 85 -4.03 2.43 -0.34
CA LEU A 85 -5.01 1.36 -0.18
C LEU A 85 -5.88 1.26 -1.42
N GLU A 86 -6.42 2.38 -1.93
CA GLU A 86 -7.30 2.41 -3.10
C GLU A 86 -6.59 2.03 -4.41
N LYS A 87 -5.43 2.64 -4.68
CA LYS A 87 -4.69 2.53 -5.95
C LYS A 87 -3.52 1.54 -5.93
N GLY A 88 -3.06 1.15 -4.74
CA GLY A 88 -1.93 0.24 -4.58
C GLY A 88 -2.28 -1.17 -5.03
N GLU A 89 -1.26 -1.86 -5.52
CA GLU A 89 -1.31 -3.26 -5.88
C GLU A 89 -0.78 -4.10 -4.73
N ASP A 90 -1.57 -5.09 -4.32
CA ASP A 90 -1.06 -6.16 -3.46
C ASP A 90 -0.07 -6.98 -4.29
N LYS A 91 1.22 -6.90 -3.93
CA LYS A 91 2.24 -7.78 -4.49
C LYS A 91 2.52 -8.96 -3.57
N GLN A 92 1.49 -9.61 -3.05
CA GLN A 92 1.66 -11.03 -2.73
C GLN A 92 1.61 -11.85 -4.01
N GLY A 93 2.77 -11.94 -4.66
CA GLY A 93 3.03 -12.92 -5.69
C GLY A 93 3.12 -12.34 -7.09
N ALA A 94 4.36 -12.04 -7.48
CA ALA A 94 4.80 -12.54 -8.78
C ALA A 94 4.66 -14.07 -8.75
N GLY A 95 3.46 -14.60 -9.06
CA GLY A 95 3.24 -16.03 -9.07
C GLY A 95 1.82 -16.55 -9.23
N ARG A 96 0.74 -15.79 -8.97
CA ARG A 96 -0.64 -16.33 -9.10
C ARG A 96 -1.67 -15.30 -9.57
N PHE A 97 -1.36 -14.53 -10.61
CA PHE A 97 -2.43 -13.97 -11.42
C PHE A 97 -3.02 -15.09 -12.27
N ALA A 98 -4.32 -15.30 -12.07
CA ALA A 98 -5.12 -16.35 -12.66
C ALA A 98 -4.91 -16.44 -14.18
N SER A 99 -4.61 -17.65 -14.65
CA SER A 99 -4.96 -18.04 -16.02
C SER A 99 -6.46 -17.82 -16.18
N PRO A 100 -6.94 -17.04 -17.16
CA PRO A 100 -8.32 -17.21 -17.60
C PRO A 100 -8.39 -18.62 -18.19
N SER A 101 -8.94 -19.54 -17.43
CA SER A 101 -9.33 -20.84 -17.94
C SER A 101 -10.30 -20.62 -19.09
N LEU A 102 -9.85 -21.08 -20.26
CA LEU A 102 -10.56 -21.21 -21.51
C LEU A 102 -12.05 -21.57 -21.30
N ASN A 103 -12.94 -20.86 -21.99
CA ASN A 103 -14.12 -21.46 -22.58
C ASN A 103 -14.34 -20.85 -23.97
#